data_AF-A0A842MLH1-F1
#
_entry.id   AF-A0A842MLH1-F1
#
_cell.length_a   1.000
_cell.length_b   1.000
_cell.length_c   1.000
_cell.angle_alpha   90.00
_cell.angle_beta   90.00
_cell.angle_gamma   90.00
#
_symmetry.space_group_name_H-M   'P 1'
#
loop_
_entity.id
_entity.type
_entity.pdbx_description
1 polymer ?
#
loop_
_entity_poly.entity_id
_entity_poly.type
_entity_poly.pdbx_seq_one_letter_code
_entity_poly.pdbx_strand_id
1 'polypeptide(L)'
;MGVSRVYLVDASGSMGGTSGLAELEVPKIELVKGELKQLLGDGLHFEMDDRVALVAFKNRKGKPLVKTILPFQYARALDENYAHLIGDISTINAEGGTPISAGLKAALSLTASEYGEREILLITDADYSLGEDPRLHIYDALIQHATINVIYLGASGDLEMLEEIARKTGGSLRLVTRPVDLHKYLFYPPDPPPLDPSTEELVALASSKMKEYDSTVSSAKDEGSAGEGPPAVPGIEKELREVKSRLLKRCEDLGRELAAMTLDRQEPLITLTGIRQMLERKRLSKKEYLKRASEIEEFLGGLVRNEKSKKQALSVLESLIADLDSRLFRSG
;
A
#
# COMPACT_ATOMS: atom_id res chain seq x y z
N MET A 1 8.94 7.28 -6.88
CA MET A 1 8.60 6.11 -7.72
C MET A 1 7.11 5.89 -7.58
N GLY A 2 6.37 5.83 -8.69
CA GLY A 2 4.93 5.60 -8.65
C GLY A 2 4.55 4.18 -8.23
N VAL A 3 3.32 4.02 -7.74
CA VAL A 3 2.70 2.76 -7.37
C VAL A 3 1.69 2.35 -8.45
N SER A 4 1.73 1.08 -8.84
CA SER A 4 0.72 0.47 -9.71
C SER A 4 -0.31 -0.29 -8.88
N ARG A 5 -1.51 0.27 -8.71
CA ARG A 5 -2.56 -0.25 -7.83
C ARG A 5 -3.77 -0.78 -8.60
N VAL A 6 -4.19 -2.02 -8.30
CA VAL A 6 -5.49 -2.57 -8.75
C VAL A 6 -6.50 -2.47 -7.62
N TYR A 7 -7.58 -1.74 -7.83
CA TYR A 7 -8.78 -1.81 -6.99
C TYR A 7 -9.59 -3.05 -7.43
N LEU A 8 -9.64 -4.07 -6.58
CA LEU A 8 -10.34 -5.32 -6.85
C LEU A 8 -11.63 -5.37 -6.02
N VAL A 9 -12.76 -5.11 -6.66
CA VAL A 9 -14.06 -4.94 -6.00
C VAL A 9 -14.88 -6.22 -6.07
N ASP A 10 -15.32 -6.72 -4.92
CA ASP A 10 -16.37 -7.73 -4.85
C ASP A 10 -17.71 -7.12 -5.29
N ALA A 11 -18.36 -7.76 -6.25
CA ALA A 11 -19.69 -7.42 -6.72
C ALA A 11 -20.67 -8.60 -6.51
N SER A 12 -20.43 -9.42 -5.49
CA SER A 12 -21.32 -10.48 -5.02
C SER A 12 -22.65 -9.93 -4.50
N GLY A 13 -23.63 -10.81 -4.28
CA GLY A 13 -24.96 -10.43 -3.79
C GLY A 13 -24.95 -9.86 -2.37
N SER A 14 -24.01 -10.27 -1.51
CA SER A 14 -23.88 -9.76 -0.13
C SER A 14 -23.53 -8.27 -0.10
N MET A 15 -22.76 -7.80 -1.10
CA MET A 15 -22.47 -6.39 -1.32
C MET A 15 -23.72 -5.55 -1.65
N GLY A 16 -24.85 -6.18 -1.99
CA GLY A 16 -26.14 -5.53 -2.18
C GLY A 16 -26.88 -5.19 -0.88
N GLY A 17 -26.42 -5.71 0.26
CA GLY A 17 -26.97 -5.43 1.58
C GLY A 17 -26.30 -4.26 2.30
N THR A 18 -26.85 -3.88 3.45
CA THR A 18 -26.32 -2.87 4.39
C THR A 18 -25.74 -3.48 5.66
N SER A 19 -25.85 -4.80 5.84
CA SER A 19 -25.47 -5.49 7.08
C SER A 19 -23.97 -5.39 7.36
N GLY A 20 -23.64 -5.30 8.66
CA GLY A 20 -22.28 -5.26 9.17
C GLY A 20 -21.66 -3.86 9.24
N LEU A 21 -22.28 -2.84 8.61
CA LEU A 21 -21.84 -1.46 8.68
C LEU A 21 -22.86 -0.60 9.45
N ALA A 22 -22.41 0.03 10.53
CA ALA A 22 -23.22 0.97 11.27
C ALA A 22 -23.52 2.20 10.39
N GLU A 23 -24.74 2.75 10.53
CA GLU A 23 -25.17 4.00 9.88
C GLU A 23 -25.22 3.95 8.34
N LEU A 24 -25.11 2.76 7.73
CA LEU A 24 -25.19 2.61 6.29
C LEU A 24 -26.65 2.48 5.82
N GLU A 25 -27.13 3.49 5.08
CA GLU A 25 -28.49 3.51 4.52
C GLU A 25 -28.59 2.97 3.09
N VAL A 26 -27.46 2.88 2.38
CA VAL A 26 -27.37 2.43 0.98
C VAL A 26 -26.63 1.10 0.86
N PRO A 27 -26.88 0.27 -0.16
CA PRO A 27 -26.10 -0.96 -0.37
C PRO A 27 -24.58 -0.73 -0.30
N LYS A 28 -23.84 -1.68 0.29
CA LYS A 28 -22.37 -1.62 0.38
C LYS A 28 -21.70 -1.33 -0.95
N ILE A 29 -22.21 -1.91 -2.04
CA ILE A 29 -21.69 -1.67 -3.38
C ILE A 29 -21.85 -0.21 -3.84
N GLU A 30 -22.92 0.47 -3.42
CA GLU A 30 -23.13 1.89 -3.76
C GLU A 30 -22.18 2.80 -2.97
N LEU A 31 -21.90 2.46 -1.71
CA LEU A 31 -20.84 3.11 -0.94
C LEU A 31 -19.48 2.96 -1.65
N VAL A 32 -19.10 1.75 -2.04
CA VAL A 32 -17.83 1.49 -2.76
C VAL A 32 -17.76 2.26 -4.08
N LYS A 33 -18.85 2.27 -4.87
CA LYS A 33 -18.91 3.05 -6.10
C LYS A 33 -18.72 4.55 -5.85
N GLY A 34 -19.38 5.08 -4.83
CA GLY A 34 -19.30 6.51 -4.47
C GLY A 34 -17.86 6.91 -4.16
N GLU A 35 -17.22 6.18 -3.26
CA GLU A 35 -15.83 6.44 -2.86
C GLU A 35 -14.84 6.24 -4.03
N LEU A 36 -15.01 5.20 -4.85
CA LEU A 36 -14.14 4.99 -6.01
C LEU A 36 -14.29 6.07 -7.08
N LYS A 37 -15.52 6.57 -7.31
CA LYS A 37 -15.73 7.71 -8.21
C LYS A 37 -15.02 8.94 -7.67
N GLN A 38 -15.21 9.25 -6.38
CA GLN A 38 -14.56 10.40 -5.76
C GLN A 38 -13.04 10.28 -5.82
N LEU A 39 -12.48 9.12 -5.47
CA LEU A 39 -11.04 8.89 -5.47
C LEU A 39 -10.45 9.03 -6.87
N LEU A 40 -11.04 8.36 -7.87
CA LEU A 40 -10.53 8.37 -9.24
C LEU A 40 -10.84 9.67 -9.98
N GLY A 41 -11.74 10.50 -9.46
CA GLY A 41 -12.05 11.84 -9.96
C GLY A 41 -11.25 12.95 -9.32
N ASP A 42 -10.52 12.66 -8.25
CA ASP A 42 -9.62 13.60 -7.60
C ASP A 42 -8.19 13.08 -7.71
N GLY A 43 -7.53 13.46 -8.81
CA GLY A 43 -6.14 13.10 -9.10
C GLY A 43 -5.12 13.61 -8.07
N LEU A 44 -5.52 14.47 -7.12
CA LEU A 44 -4.64 15.01 -6.09
C LEU A 44 -4.18 13.96 -5.07
N HIS A 45 -4.91 12.85 -4.96
CA HIS A 45 -4.56 11.74 -4.06
C HIS A 45 -3.47 10.81 -4.60
N PHE A 46 -3.01 11.04 -5.83
CA PHE A 46 -2.05 10.20 -6.50
C PHE A 46 -0.77 10.98 -6.83
N GLU A 47 0.37 10.31 -6.77
CA GLU A 47 1.62 10.84 -7.30
C GLU A 47 1.60 10.89 -8.83
N MET A 48 2.50 11.66 -9.43
CA MET A 48 2.56 11.84 -10.89
C MET A 48 2.72 10.53 -11.67
N ASP A 49 3.48 9.58 -11.13
CA ASP A 49 3.78 8.31 -11.78
C ASP A 49 2.85 7.17 -11.34
N ASP A 50 1.86 7.45 -10.49
CA ASP A 50 0.93 6.42 -10.00
C ASP A 50 0.03 5.93 -11.12
N ARG A 51 -0.20 4.62 -11.15
CA ARG A 51 -1.05 3.96 -12.13
C ARG A 51 -2.12 3.15 -11.43
N VAL A 52 -3.34 3.24 -11.94
CA VAL A 52 -4.50 2.59 -11.32
C VAL A 52 -5.26 1.75 -12.33
N ALA A 53 -5.78 0.63 -11.85
CA ALA A 53 -6.73 -0.21 -12.56
C ALA A 53 -7.91 -0.54 -11.63
N LEU A 54 -9.08 -0.82 -12.21
CA LEU A 54 -10.28 -1.21 -11.49
C LEU A 54 -10.83 -2.50 -12.09
N VAL A 55 -11.00 -3.51 -11.24
CA VAL A 55 -11.55 -4.81 -11.60
C VAL A 55 -12.71 -5.12 -10.67
N ALA A 56 -13.85 -5.53 -11.21
CA ALA A 56 -14.94 -6.11 -10.42
C ALA A 56 -15.04 -7.61 -10.67
N PHE A 57 -15.35 -8.37 -9.64
CA PHE A 57 -15.54 -9.81 -9.72
C PHE A 57 -16.82 -10.25 -9.01
N LYS A 58 -17.46 -11.30 -9.54
CA LYS A 58 -18.63 -11.95 -8.94
C LYS A 58 -18.85 -13.32 -9.55
N ASN A 59 -19.73 -14.13 -8.98
CA ASN A 59 -20.14 -15.41 -9.56
C ASN A 59 -21.52 -15.28 -10.21
N ARG A 60 -21.62 -15.47 -11.53
CA ARG A 60 -22.89 -15.43 -12.25
C ARG A 60 -23.21 -16.82 -12.80
N LYS A 61 -24.35 -17.40 -12.38
CA LYS A 61 -24.83 -18.73 -12.82
C LYS A 61 -23.78 -19.84 -12.60
N GLY A 62 -23.11 -19.82 -11.45
CA GLY A 62 -22.13 -20.84 -11.06
C GLY A 62 -20.75 -20.68 -11.70
N LYS A 63 -20.52 -19.62 -12.49
CA LYS A 63 -19.22 -19.32 -13.11
C LYS A 63 -18.65 -17.99 -12.59
N PRO A 64 -17.35 -17.94 -12.25
CA PRO A 64 -16.70 -16.66 -11.99
C PRO A 64 -16.79 -15.74 -13.21
N LEU A 65 -17.19 -14.50 -12.97
CA LEU A 65 -17.20 -13.41 -13.92
C LEU A 65 -16.30 -12.31 -13.36
N VAL A 66 -15.24 -11.99 -14.09
CA VAL A 66 -14.32 -10.90 -13.75
C VAL A 66 -14.34 -9.90 -14.89
N LYS A 67 -14.57 -8.62 -14.59
CA LYS A 67 -14.64 -7.53 -15.55
C LYS A 67 -13.61 -6.47 -15.17
N THR A 68 -12.66 -6.21 -16.07
CA THR A 68 -11.82 -5.01 -16.00
C THR A 68 -12.68 -3.82 -16.41
N ILE A 69 -12.81 -2.85 -15.51
CA ILE A 69 -13.59 -1.63 -15.69
C ILE A 69 -12.65 -0.52 -16.17
N LEU A 70 -11.47 -0.44 -15.55
CA LEU A 70 -10.41 0.48 -15.92
C LEU A 70 -9.11 -0.34 -16.06
N PRO A 71 -8.51 -0.46 -17.26
CA PRO A 71 -7.15 -0.99 -17.39
C PRO A 71 -6.14 0.00 -16.78
N PHE A 72 -4.89 -0.42 -16.59
CA PHE A 72 -3.86 0.44 -16.01
C PHE A 72 -3.66 1.74 -16.80
N GLN A 73 -3.95 2.86 -16.15
CA GLN A 73 -3.73 4.21 -16.66
C GLN A 73 -3.06 5.06 -15.57
N TYR A 74 -2.36 6.12 -15.98
CA TYR A 74 -1.84 7.11 -15.04
C TYR A 74 -3.00 7.77 -14.30
N ALA A 75 -2.96 7.77 -12.98
CA ALA A 75 -4.07 8.22 -12.16
C ALA A 75 -4.39 9.70 -12.41
N ARG A 76 -3.36 10.54 -12.58
CA ARG A 76 -3.52 11.97 -12.92
C ARG A 76 -4.00 12.25 -14.35
N ALA A 77 -4.00 11.24 -15.23
CA ALA A 77 -4.51 11.37 -16.60
C ALA A 77 -6.00 10.98 -16.72
N LEU A 78 -6.64 10.52 -15.64
CA LEU A 78 -8.03 10.07 -15.66
C LEU A 78 -9.03 11.20 -15.89
N ASP A 79 -8.66 12.45 -15.60
CA ASP A 79 -9.52 13.64 -15.78
C ASP A 79 -10.12 13.74 -17.19
N GLU A 80 -9.35 13.36 -18.23
CA GLU A 80 -9.80 13.44 -19.63
C GLU A 80 -10.87 12.41 -19.99
N ASN A 81 -10.93 11.27 -19.29
CA ASN A 81 -11.88 10.18 -19.53
C ASN A 81 -12.87 9.96 -18.38
N TYR A 82 -12.91 10.88 -17.43
CA TYR A 82 -13.58 10.69 -16.15
C TYR A 82 -15.09 10.43 -16.27
N ALA A 83 -15.78 11.08 -17.21
CA ALA A 83 -17.21 10.87 -17.43
C ALA A 83 -17.55 9.43 -17.87
N HIS A 84 -16.73 8.84 -18.74
CA HIS A 84 -16.89 7.45 -19.17
C HIS A 84 -16.61 6.48 -18.02
N LEU A 85 -15.56 6.74 -17.24
CA LEU A 85 -15.21 5.95 -16.07
C LEU A 85 -16.33 5.94 -15.01
N ILE A 86 -16.95 7.09 -14.73
CA ILE A 86 -18.12 7.16 -13.82
C ILE A 86 -19.26 6.28 -14.34
N GLY A 87 -19.53 6.33 -15.64
CA GLY A 87 -20.52 5.48 -16.30
C GLY A 87 -20.23 4.01 -16.06
N ASP A 88 -18.98 3.59 -16.32
CA ASP A 88 -18.54 2.20 -16.17
C ASP A 88 -18.58 1.71 -14.71
N ILE A 89 -18.14 2.52 -13.74
CA ILE A 89 -18.26 2.22 -12.30
C ILE A 89 -19.73 2.06 -11.89
N SER A 90 -20.62 2.88 -12.44
CA SER A 90 -22.06 2.80 -12.14
C SER A 90 -22.67 1.46 -12.57
N THR A 91 -22.08 0.78 -13.57
CA THR A 91 -22.56 -0.53 -14.05
C THR A 91 -22.24 -1.72 -13.13
N ILE A 92 -21.48 -1.51 -12.05
CA ILE A 92 -21.10 -2.59 -11.12
C ILE A 92 -22.32 -3.02 -10.30
N ASN A 93 -22.97 -4.11 -10.65
CA ASN A 93 -24.13 -4.59 -9.90
C ASN A 93 -23.77 -5.75 -8.98
N ALA A 94 -24.17 -5.62 -7.71
CA ALA A 94 -24.09 -6.66 -6.69
C ALA A 94 -25.04 -7.81 -7.02
N GLU A 95 -24.50 -8.97 -7.37
CA GLU A 95 -25.29 -10.18 -7.62
C GLU A 95 -24.43 -11.44 -7.49
N GLY A 96 -25.08 -12.56 -7.19
CA GLY A 96 -24.42 -13.86 -7.19
C GLY A 96 -23.50 -14.07 -5.99
N GLY A 97 -22.44 -14.87 -6.17
CA GLY A 97 -21.52 -15.22 -5.08
C GLY A 97 -20.10 -14.65 -5.25
N THR A 98 -19.19 -15.03 -4.37
CA THR A 98 -17.88 -14.34 -4.20
C THR A 98 -16.68 -15.19 -4.61
N PRO A 99 -16.23 -15.16 -5.88
CA PRO A 99 -15.09 -15.95 -6.35
C PRO A 99 -13.76 -15.18 -6.21
N ILE A 100 -13.31 -14.93 -4.97
CA ILE A 100 -12.10 -14.13 -4.66
C ILE A 100 -10.88 -14.63 -5.44
N SER A 101 -10.68 -15.94 -5.50
CA SER A 101 -9.58 -16.56 -6.23
C SER A 101 -9.54 -16.15 -7.71
N ALA A 102 -10.69 -16.05 -8.38
CA ALA A 102 -10.74 -15.61 -9.78
C ALA A 102 -10.41 -14.11 -9.93
N GLY A 103 -10.89 -13.28 -8.98
CA GLY A 103 -10.57 -11.86 -8.92
C GLY A 103 -9.07 -11.61 -8.72
N LEU A 104 -8.46 -12.29 -7.74
CA LEU A 104 -7.01 -12.19 -7.46
C LEU A 104 -6.17 -12.61 -8.67
N LYS A 105 -6.53 -13.74 -9.31
CA LYS A 105 -5.84 -14.20 -10.52
C LYS A 105 -5.85 -13.14 -11.63
N ALA A 106 -6.99 -12.48 -11.84
CA ALA A 106 -7.10 -11.43 -12.86
C ALA A 106 -6.31 -10.17 -12.48
N ALA A 107 -6.38 -9.74 -11.22
CA ALA A 107 -5.63 -8.60 -10.71
C ALA A 107 -4.11 -8.83 -10.82
N LEU A 108 -3.62 -10.02 -10.44
CA LEU A 108 -2.22 -10.40 -10.59
C LEU A 108 -1.79 -10.45 -12.07
N SER A 109 -2.66 -10.95 -12.95
CA SER A 109 -2.36 -10.95 -14.38
C SER A 109 -2.20 -9.54 -14.95
N LEU A 110 -2.96 -8.56 -14.43
CA LEU A 110 -2.79 -7.15 -14.80
C LEU A 110 -1.49 -6.57 -14.23
N THR A 111 -1.13 -6.87 -12.99
CA THR A 111 0.10 -6.32 -12.36
C THR A 111 1.39 -6.88 -12.95
N ALA A 112 1.34 -8.04 -13.61
CA ALA A 112 2.53 -8.71 -14.15
C ALA A 112 3.31 -7.87 -15.17
N SER A 113 2.64 -7.00 -15.93
CA SER A 113 3.26 -6.09 -16.91
C SER A 113 3.72 -4.75 -16.33
N GLU A 114 3.40 -4.45 -15.08
CA GLU A 114 3.67 -3.15 -14.47
C GLU A 114 5.08 -3.08 -13.90
N TYR A 115 5.64 -1.88 -13.75
CA TYR A 115 6.96 -1.68 -13.14
C TYR A 115 6.81 -0.99 -11.78
N GLY A 116 7.83 -1.13 -10.92
CA GLY A 116 7.83 -0.50 -9.60
C GLY A 116 7.01 -1.25 -8.55
N GLU A 117 6.46 -0.52 -7.59
CA GLU A 117 5.64 -1.09 -6.53
C GLU A 117 4.27 -1.49 -7.08
N ARG A 118 3.84 -2.71 -6.77
CA ARG A 118 2.58 -3.28 -7.27
C ARG A 118 1.68 -3.60 -6.08
N GLU A 119 0.43 -3.18 -6.16
CA GLU A 119 -0.54 -3.35 -5.09
C GLU A 119 -1.88 -3.83 -5.63
N ILE A 120 -2.51 -4.73 -4.89
CA ILE A 120 -3.90 -5.14 -5.10
C ILE A 120 -4.67 -4.77 -3.84
N LEU A 121 -5.70 -3.93 -3.97
CA LEU A 121 -6.59 -3.56 -2.89
C LEU A 121 -7.92 -4.31 -3.08
N LEU A 122 -8.06 -5.44 -2.38
CA LEU A 122 -9.27 -6.25 -2.37
C LEU A 122 -10.32 -5.62 -1.46
N ILE A 123 -11.45 -5.21 -2.03
CA ILE A 123 -12.59 -4.64 -1.30
C ILE A 123 -13.71 -5.68 -1.31
N THR A 124 -14.04 -6.24 -0.15
CA THR A 124 -14.98 -7.39 -0.04
C THR A 124 -15.77 -7.33 1.25
N ASP A 125 -16.96 -7.92 1.28
CA ASP A 125 -17.72 -8.17 2.51
C ASP A 125 -17.83 -9.67 2.86
N ALA A 126 -17.20 -10.53 2.06
CA ALA A 126 -17.22 -11.97 2.25
C ALA A 126 -15.99 -12.45 3.03
N ASP A 127 -16.23 -13.36 3.98
CA ASP A 127 -15.22 -14.09 4.74
C ASP A 127 -14.79 -15.42 4.08
N TYR A 128 -15.50 -15.85 3.02
CA TYR A 128 -15.17 -17.04 2.24
C TYR A 128 -15.09 -16.76 0.73
N SER A 129 -14.49 -17.70 0.00
CA SER A 129 -14.40 -17.67 -1.46
C SER A 129 -15.11 -18.88 -2.07
N LEU A 130 -15.96 -18.64 -3.08
CA LEU A 130 -16.53 -19.71 -3.89
C LEU A 130 -15.51 -20.24 -4.89
N GLY A 131 -15.36 -21.56 -4.94
CA GLY A 131 -14.52 -22.26 -5.90
C GLY A 131 -13.13 -22.56 -5.34
N GLU A 132 -12.10 -22.01 -5.96
CA GLU A 132 -10.71 -22.25 -5.56
C GLU A 132 -10.33 -21.41 -4.32
N ASP A 133 -9.49 -21.99 -3.46
CA ASP A 133 -8.92 -21.31 -2.30
C ASP A 133 -8.02 -20.14 -2.76
N PRO A 134 -8.32 -18.88 -2.38
CA PRO A 134 -7.57 -17.72 -2.82
C PRO A 134 -6.12 -17.68 -2.29
N ARG A 135 -5.80 -18.42 -1.21
CA ARG A 135 -4.43 -18.53 -0.69
C ARG A 135 -3.46 -19.17 -1.68
N LEU A 136 -3.96 -19.87 -2.69
CA LEU A 136 -3.13 -20.43 -3.76
C LEU A 136 -2.45 -19.36 -4.64
N HIS A 137 -2.88 -18.10 -4.54
CA HIS A 137 -2.31 -16.96 -5.29
C HIS A 137 -1.24 -16.18 -4.51
N ILE A 138 -0.94 -16.57 -3.26
CA ILE A 138 0.10 -15.90 -2.44
C ILE A 138 1.47 -16.00 -3.11
N TYR A 139 1.83 -17.18 -3.62
CA TYR A 139 3.06 -17.37 -4.40
C TYR A 139 3.13 -16.45 -5.63
N ASP A 140 2.03 -16.37 -6.38
CA ASP A 140 1.94 -15.57 -7.61
C ASP A 140 2.08 -14.07 -7.29
N ALA A 141 1.58 -13.61 -6.13
CA ALA A 141 1.80 -12.26 -5.64
C ALA A 141 3.27 -12.03 -5.22
N LEU A 142 3.87 -12.95 -4.47
CA LEU A 142 5.25 -12.84 -3.97
C LEU A 142 6.28 -12.81 -5.11
N ILE A 143 6.13 -13.66 -6.12
CA ILE A 143 7.03 -13.69 -7.29
C ILE A 143 6.89 -12.43 -8.16
N GLN A 144 5.69 -11.84 -8.17
CA GLN A 144 5.41 -10.58 -8.86
C GLN A 144 5.73 -9.36 -8.00
N HIS A 145 6.27 -9.51 -6.78
CA HIS A 145 6.47 -8.41 -5.84
C HIS A 145 5.21 -7.56 -5.61
N ALA A 146 4.03 -8.18 -5.69
CA ALA A 146 2.75 -7.53 -5.49
C ALA A 146 2.26 -7.74 -4.06
N THR A 147 1.83 -6.66 -3.40
CA THR A 147 1.20 -6.75 -2.06
C THR A 147 -0.31 -6.77 -2.18
N ILE A 148 -0.98 -7.66 -1.45
CA ILE A 148 -2.44 -7.72 -1.40
C ILE A 148 -2.89 -7.07 -0.09
N ASN A 149 -3.56 -5.94 -0.18
CA ASN A 149 -4.26 -5.30 0.92
C ASN A 149 -5.74 -5.66 0.85
N VAL A 150 -6.37 -5.84 2.02
CA VAL A 150 -7.78 -6.20 2.12
C VAL A 150 -8.52 -5.11 2.89
N ILE A 151 -9.58 -4.58 2.29
CA ILE A 151 -10.58 -3.76 2.93
C ILE A 151 -11.83 -4.60 3.07
N TYR A 152 -12.11 -5.02 4.31
CA TYR A 152 -13.28 -5.82 4.64
C TYR A 152 -14.45 -4.92 5.06
N LEU A 153 -15.62 -5.10 4.45
CA LEU A 153 -16.82 -4.30 4.71
C LEU A 153 -17.76 -5.01 5.69
N GLY A 154 -17.60 -4.69 6.97
CA GLY A 154 -18.50 -5.11 8.03
C GLY A 154 -17.77 -5.68 9.25
N ALA A 155 -18.55 -6.21 10.19
CA ALA A 155 -18.03 -7.00 11.30
C ALA A 155 -18.21 -8.50 10.99
N SER A 156 -17.11 -9.25 10.84
CA SER A 156 -17.14 -10.73 10.84
C SER A 156 -16.19 -11.28 11.91
N GLY A 157 -16.51 -12.47 12.40
CA GLY A 157 -15.75 -13.18 13.42
C GLY A 157 -14.68 -14.12 12.88
N ASP A 158 -14.70 -14.47 11.58
CA ASP A 158 -13.69 -15.35 10.98
C ASP A 158 -13.16 -14.74 9.68
N LEU A 159 -11.98 -14.12 9.76
CA LEU A 159 -11.30 -13.51 8.63
C LEU A 159 -9.95 -14.17 8.35
N GLU A 160 -9.71 -15.37 8.89
CA GLU A 160 -8.40 -16.02 8.89
C GLU A 160 -7.82 -16.12 7.46
N MET A 161 -8.66 -16.50 6.49
CA MET A 161 -8.26 -16.60 5.08
C MET A 161 -7.78 -15.25 4.51
N LEU A 162 -8.48 -14.16 4.79
CA LEU A 162 -8.16 -12.84 4.27
C LEU A 162 -6.95 -12.23 4.98
N GLU A 163 -6.86 -12.42 6.30
CA GLU A 163 -5.69 -12.04 7.10
C GLU A 163 -4.44 -12.77 6.63
N GLU A 164 -4.53 -14.07 6.37
CA GLU A 164 -3.44 -14.89 5.86
C GLU A 164 -2.93 -14.37 4.49
N ILE A 165 -3.83 -14.06 3.56
CA ILE A 165 -3.47 -13.51 2.24
C ILE A 165 -2.76 -12.16 2.39
N ALA A 166 -3.36 -11.25 3.17
CA ALA A 166 -2.80 -9.92 3.34
C ALA A 166 -1.42 -9.99 4.00
N ARG A 167 -1.33 -10.69 5.14
CA ARG A 167 -0.08 -10.83 5.90
C ARG A 167 1.01 -11.52 5.08
N LYS A 168 0.73 -12.64 4.42
CA LYS A 168 1.78 -13.37 3.69
C LYS A 168 2.26 -12.68 2.42
N THR A 169 1.48 -11.76 1.86
CA THR A 169 1.92 -10.91 0.74
C THR A 169 2.53 -9.58 1.19
N GLY A 170 2.63 -9.35 2.51
CA GLY A 170 3.17 -8.12 3.08
C GLY A 170 2.21 -6.93 3.04
N GLY A 171 0.93 -7.16 2.74
CA GLY A 171 -0.14 -6.19 2.92
C GLY A 171 -0.76 -6.22 4.31
N SER A 172 -1.96 -5.65 4.40
CA SER A 172 -2.72 -5.41 5.62
C SER A 172 -4.21 -5.71 5.40
N LEU A 173 -4.89 -6.14 6.46
CA LEU A 173 -6.34 -6.23 6.50
C LEU A 173 -6.90 -5.07 7.33
N ARG A 174 -7.89 -4.38 6.78
CA ARG A 174 -8.56 -3.22 7.39
C ARG A 174 -10.06 -3.48 7.45
N LEU A 175 -10.66 -3.27 8.62
CA LEU A 175 -12.09 -3.45 8.86
C LEU A 175 -12.82 -2.12 8.73
N VAL A 176 -13.73 -2.03 7.79
CA VAL A 176 -14.69 -0.93 7.68
C VAL A 176 -15.89 -1.31 8.52
N THR A 177 -16.19 -0.51 9.55
CA THR A 177 -17.38 -0.68 10.39
C THR A 177 -18.37 0.46 10.20
N ARG A 178 -17.90 1.60 9.68
CA ARG A 178 -18.68 2.78 9.30
C ARG A 178 -18.26 3.27 7.92
N PRO A 179 -19.14 3.94 7.17
CA PRO A 179 -18.82 4.49 5.84
C PRO A 179 -17.54 5.33 5.79
N VAL A 180 -17.30 6.17 6.80
CA VAL A 180 -16.10 7.02 6.89
C VAL A 180 -14.79 6.24 6.94
N ASP A 181 -14.81 5.01 7.45
CA ASP A 181 -13.61 4.18 7.53
C ASP A 181 -13.17 3.74 6.12
N LEU A 182 -14.13 3.50 5.20
CA LEU A 182 -13.82 3.14 3.81
C LEU A 182 -13.11 4.29 3.10
N HIS A 183 -13.63 5.51 3.24
CA HIS A 183 -13.00 6.71 2.71
C HIS A 183 -11.54 6.81 3.19
N LYS A 184 -11.33 6.68 4.52
CA LYS A 184 -9.98 6.71 5.09
C LYS A 184 -9.08 5.65 4.43
N TYR A 185 -9.55 4.42 4.27
CA TYR A 185 -8.71 3.33 3.80
C TYR A 185 -8.46 3.31 2.29
N LEU A 186 -9.36 3.89 1.49
CA LEU A 186 -9.19 4.03 0.04
C LEU A 186 -8.27 5.19 -0.34
N PHE A 187 -8.40 6.33 0.34
CA PHE A 187 -7.68 7.56 0.04
C PHE A 187 -6.31 7.64 0.71
N TYR A 188 -6.19 7.04 1.89
CA TYR A 188 -4.95 6.97 2.65
C TYR A 188 -4.56 5.49 2.76
N PRO A 189 -3.68 4.98 1.87
CA PRO A 189 -3.17 3.62 1.96
C PRO A 189 -2.61 3.33 3.37
N PRO A 190 -2.38 2.04 3.76
CA PRO A 190 -1.81 1.65 5.06
C PRO A 190 -0.84 2.70 5.60
N ASP A 191 -1.10 3.20 6.82
CA ASP A 191 -0.16 4.07 7.51
C ASP A 191 1.20 3.39 7.36
N PRO A 192 2.23 4.13 6.91
CA PRO A 192 3.51 3.51 6.71
C PRO A 192 3.89 2.79 7.99
N PRO A 193 4.41 1.56 7.91
CA PRO A 193 4.84 0.84 9.10
C PRO A 193 5.76 1.74 9.93
N PRO A 194 5.64 1.69 11.26
CA PRO A 194 6.39 2.59 12.14
C PRO A 194 7.88 2.52 11.78
N LEU A 195 8.53 3.66 11.95
CA LEU A 195 9.96 3.74 11.74
C LEU A 195 10.65 2.86 12.79
N ASP A 196 11.81 2.31 12.45
CA ASP A 196 12.57 1.61 13.47
C ASP A 196 13.03 2.62 14.55
N PRO A 197 13.17 2.20 15.82
CA PRO A 197 13.46 3.12 16.93
C PRO A 197 14.70 4.00 16.70
N SER A 198 15.73 3.47 16.02
CA SER A 198 16.95 4.24 15.75
C SER A 198 16.71 5.37 14.75
N THR A 199 15.83 5.14 13.76
CA THR A 199 15.41 6.17 12.82
C THR A 199 14.48 7.18 13.49
N GLU A 200 13.54 6.74 14.34
CA GLU A 200 12.65 7.65 15.08
C GLU A 200 13.42 8.64 15.96
N GLU A 201 14.41 8.16 16.70
CA GLU A 201 15.27 9.00 17.54
C GLU A 201 16.03 10.05 16.70
N LEU A 202 16.56 9.67 15.54
CA LEU A 202 17.26 10.58 14.63
C LEU A 202 16.31 11.63 14.03
N VAL A 203 15.11 11.23 13.63
CA VAL A 203 14.07 12.14 13.11
C VAL A 203 13.66 13.15 14.19
N ALA A 204 13.46 12.69 15.43
CA ALA A 204 13.12 13.56 16.56
C ALA A 204 14.25 14.55 16.87
N LEU A 205 15.50 14.08 16.88
CA LEU A 205 16.68 14.94 17.08
C LEU A 205 16.79 16.00 15.98
N ALA A 206 16.66 15.61 14.71
CA ALA A 206 16.74 16.53 13.59
C ALA A 206 15.62 17.59 13.65
N SER A 207 14.39 17.16 13.89
CA SER A 207 13.23 18.06 14.03
C SER A 207 13.41 19.05 15.17
N SER A 208 13.95 18.60 16.31
CA SER A 208 14.24 19.45 17.46
C SER A 208 15.28 20.52 17.12
N LYS A 209 16.39 20.12 16.48
CA LYS A 209 17.46 21.04 16.11
C LYS A 209 17.08 22.03 15.01
N MET A 210 16.25 21.62 14.06
CA MET A 210 15.69 22.52 13.06
C MET A 210 14.77 23.57 13.69
N LYS A 211 13.92 23.20 14.67
CA LYS A 211 13.09 24.15 15.41
C LYS A 211 13.92 25.14 16.23
N GLU A 212 15.00 24.67 16.85
CA GLU A 212 15.94 25.52 17.59
C GLU A 212 16.57 26.57 16.66
N TYR A 213 17.04 26.14 15.48
CA TYR A 213 17.57 27.03 14.43
C TYR A 213 16.52 28.04 13.94
N ASP A 214 15.31 27.57 13.60
CA ASP A 214 14.24 28.46 13.10
C ASP A 214 13.84 29.50 14.15
N SER A 215 13.87 29.12 15.44
CA SER A 215 13.60 30.04 16.56
C SER A 215 14.70 31.08 16.73
N THR A 216 15.97 30.68 16.67
CA THR A 216 17.11 31.62 16.78
C THR A 216 17.18 32.59 15.62
N VAL A 217 16.93 32.12 14.39
CA VAL A 217 16.87 32.97 13.20
C VAL A 217 15.69 33.95 13.27
N SER A 218 14.55 33.53 13.83
CA SER A 218 13.38 34.40 13.99
C SER A 218 13.64 35.50 15.03
N SER A 219 14.19 35.16 16.20
CA SER A 219 14.53 36.15 17.23
C SER A 219 15.58 37.15 16.76
N ALA A 220 16.55 36.72 15.95
CA ALA A 220 17.56 37.62 15.39
C ALA A 220 17.00 38.62 14.36
N LYS A 221 15.87 38.31 13.70
CA LYS A 221 15.21 39.23 12.76
C LYS A 221 14.41 40.33 13.46
N ASP A 222 13.91 40.08 14.66
CA ASP A 222 13.12 41.06 15.42
C ASP A 222 14.02 42.12 16.11
N GLU A 223 15.31 41.83 16.28
CA GLU A 223 16.30 42.74 16.91
C GLU A 223 17.12 43.57 15.89
N GLY A 224 17.07 43.25 14.59
CA GLY A 224 17.93 43.81 13.54
C GLY A 224 17.19 44.61 12.46
N SER A 225 17.56 45.88 12.32
CA SER A 225 17.22 46.80 11.22
C SER A 225 17.18 46.15 9.82
N ALA A 226 16.18 46.52 9.02
CA ALA A 226 16.02 46.16 7.62
C ALA A 226 17.32 46.34 6.81
N GLY A 227 17.90 45.23 6.31
CA GLY A 227 18.89 45.31 5.23
C GLY A 227 19.90 44.16 5.13
N GLU A 228 20.28 43.51 6.23
CA GLU A 228 21.32 42.46 6.20
C GLU A 228 20.74 41.12 6.63
N GLY A 229 21.18 40.04 5.97
CA GLY A 229 20.69 38.67 6.19
C GLY A 229 20.81 38.22 7.65
N PRO A 230 20.09 37.14 8.05
CA PRO A 230 20.13 36.67 9.43
C PRO A 230 21.57 36.39 9.87
N PRO A 231 21.98 36.81 11.08
CA PRO A 231 23.33 36.57 11.57
C PRO A 231 23.59 35.06 11.64
N ALA A 232 24.71 34.62 11.08
CA ALA A 232 25.17 33.24 11.21
C ALA A 232 25.29 32.89 12.71
N VAL A 233 24.67 31.79 13.14
CA VAL A 233 24.74 31.28 14.53
C VAL A 233 25.68 30.07 14.50
N PRO A 234 27.00 30.25 14.68
CA PRO A 234 27.99 29.24 14.27
C PRO A 234 27.91 27.94 15.08
N GLY A 235 27.40 28.00 16.31
CA GLY A 235 27.20 26.83 17.17
C GLY A 235 26.11 25.89 16.64
N ILE A 236 24.94 26.44 16.30
CA ILE A 236 23.78 25.67 15.84
C ILE A 236 24.04 25.10 14.44
N GLU A 237 24.71 25.84 13.55
CA GLU A 237 25.08 25.34 12.23
C GLU A 237 26.01 24.12 12.29
N LYS A 238 26.97 24.12 13.24
CA LYS A 238 27.85 22.98 13.45
C LYS A 238 27.06 21.75 13.90
N GLU A 239 26.10 21.93 14.80
CA GLU A 239 25.21 20.85 15.25
C GLU A 239 24.30 20.34 14.13
N LEU A 240 23.74 21.23 13.30
CA LEU A 240 22.95 20.83 12.13
C LEU A 240 23.77 20.03 11.12
N ARG A 241 25.04 20.39 10.89
CA ARG A 241 25.95 19.62 10.03
C ARG A 241 26.25 18.24 10.63
N GLU A 242 26.41 18.14 11.95
CA GLU A 242 26.59 16.86 12.63
C GLU A 242 25.34 15.98 12.50
N VAL A 243 24.15 16.54 12.72
CA VAL A 243 22.87 15.85 12.50
C VAL A 243 22.77 15.36 11.06
N LYS A 244 23.05 16.23 10.07
CA LYS A 244 23.06 15.84 8.65
C LYS A 244 23.99 14.65 8.39
N SER A 245 25.20 14.65 8.95
CA SER A 245 26.13 13.53 8.80
C SER A 245 25.59 12.23 9.39
N ARG A 246 24.86 12.28 10.51
CA ARG A 246 24.22 11.11 11.11
C ARG A 246 23.05 10.59 10.26
N LEU A 247 22.23 11.50 9.72
CA LEU A 247 21.13 11.14 8.81
C LEU A 247 21.67 10.45 7.54
N LEU A 248 22.72 11.01 6.91
CA LEU A 248 23.35 10.43 5.74
C LEU A 248 23.90 9.02 6.01
N LYS A 249 24.59 8.83 7.14
CA LYS A 249 25.07 7.52 7.55
C LYS A 249 23.92 6.52 7.71
N ARG A 250 22.81 6.93 8.33
CA ARG A 250 21.63 6.06 8.47
C ARG A 250 21.02 5.72 7.11
N CYS A 251 20.96 6.65 6.16
CA CYS A 251 20.52 6.36 4.79
C CYS A 251 21.41 5.31 4.12
N GLU A 252 22.73 5.41 4.25
CA GLU A 252 23.66 4.40 3.72
C GLU A 252 23.44 3.02 4.36
N ASP A 253 23.30 2.97 5.68
CA ASP A 253 23.07 1.73 6.41
C ASP A 253 21.73 1.08 5.99
N LEU A 254 20.65 1.88 5.89
CA LEU A 254 19.35 1.42 5.35
C LEU A 254 19.47 0.92 3.91
N GLY A 255 20.26 1.58 3.07
CA GLY A 255 20.53 1.13 1.70
C GLY A 255 21.20 -0.25 1.66
N ARG A 256 22.18 -0.49 2.54
CA ARG A 256 22.82 -1.82 2.67
C ARG A 256 21.85 -2.88 3.21
N GLU A 257 21.04 -2.53 4.20
CA GLU A 257 20.01 -3.42 4.74
C GLU A 257 18.98 -3.81 3.67
N LEU A 258 18.50 -2.86 2.86
CA LEU A 258 17.59 -3.12 1.74
C LEU A 258 18.22 -4.04 0.67
N ALA A 259 19.50 -3.83 0.36
CA ALA A 259 20.23 -4.71 -0.56
C ALA A 259 20.36 -6.14 0.00
N ALA A 260 20.68 -6.29 1.28
CA ALA A 260 20.76 -7.59 1.95
C ALA A 260 19.40 -8.30 1.94
N MET A 261 18.31 -7.59 2.24
CA MET A 261 16.96 -8.16 2.20
C MET A 261 16.56 -8.65 0.81
N THR A 262 17.04 -8.00 -0.26
CA THR A 262 16.81 -8.47 -1.63
C THR A 262 17.46 -9.83 -1.87
N LEU A 263 18.63 -10.08 -1.28
CA LEU A 263 19.31 -11.39 -1.34
C LEU A 263 18.60 -12.42 -0.46
N ASP A 264 18.20 -12.05 0.76
CA ASP A 264 17.51 -12.94 1.71
C ASP A 264 16.19 -13.49 1.15
N ARG A 265 15.58 -12.81 0.17
CA ARG A 265 14.37 -13.27 -0.51
C ARG A 265 14.60 -14.41 -1.51
N GLN A 266 15.82 -14.56 -2.04
CA GLN A 266 16.06 -15.44 -3.20
C GLN A 266 15.88 -16.93 -2.85
N GLU A 267 16.53 -17.41 -1.81
CA GLU A 267 16.47 -18.83 -1.41
C GLU A 267 15.05 -19.28 -0.99
N PRO A 268 14.30 -18.52 -0.17
CA PRO A 268 12.91 -18.86 0.14
C PRO A 268 12.02 -18.87 -1.11
N LEU A 269 12.19 -17.93 -2.05
CA LEU A 269 11.43 -17.91 -3.31
C LEU A 269 11.75 -19.11 -4.21
N ILE A 270 13.02 -19.54 -4.28
CA ILE A 270 13.43 -20.75 -5.02
C ILE A 270 12.75 -21.97 -4.40
N THR A 271 12.78 -22.09 -3.07
CA THR A 271 12.14 -23.18 -2.33
C THR A 271 10.63 -23.21 -2.58
N LEU A 272 9.97 -22.06 -2.49
CA LEU A 272 8.54 -21.92 -2.73
C LEU A 272 8.17 -22.26 -4.18
N THR A 273 9.01 -21.88 -5.15
CA THR A 273 8.86 -22.25 -6.56
C THR A 273 8.92 -23.77 -6.74
N GLY A 274 9.83 -24.46 -6.06
CA GLY A 274 9.89 -25.92 -6.05
C GLY A 274 8.60 -26.57 -5.51
N ILE A 275 8.09 -26.06 -4.39
CA ILE A 275 6.82 -26.52 -3.79
C ILE A 275 5.64 -26.29 -4.77
N ARG A 276 5.59 -25.13 -5.43
CA ARG A 276 4.55 -24.82 -6.43
C ARG A 276 4.60 -25.76 -7.63
N GLN A 277 5.78 -26.05 -8.17
CA GLN A 277 5.91 -27.01 -9.28
C GLN A 277 5.45 -28.42 -8.90
N MET A 278 5.63 -28.84 -7.64
CA MET A 278 5.11 -30.12 -7.17
C MET A 278 3.57 -30.13 -7.13
N LEU A 279 2.92 -29.04 -6.73
CA LEU A 279 1.45 -28.89 -6.79
C LEU A 279 0.96 -28.98 -8.24
N GLU A 280 1.58 -28.25 -9.17
CA GLU A 280 1.19 -28.22 -10.59
C GLU A 280 1.34 -29.59 -11.26
N ARG A 281 2.40 -30.33 -10.90
CA ARG A 281 2.64 -31.72 -11.34
C ARG A 281 1.78 -32.74 -10.60
N LYS A 282 0.84 -32.31 -9.75
CA LYS A 282 -0.05 -33.15 -8.92
C LYS A 282 0.72 -34.13 -8.01
N ARG A 283 1.96 -33.77 -7.62
CA ARG A 283 2.78 -34.49 -6.63
C ARG A 283 2.52 -34.05 -5.20
N LEU A 284 1.79 -32.95 -5.02
CA LEU A 284 1.26 -32.47 -3.74
C LEU A 284 -0.23 -32.16 -3.91
N SER A 285 -1.00 -32.44 -2.87
CA SER A 285 -2.37 -31.93 -2.78
C SER A 285 -2.38 -30.43 -2.45
N LYS A 286 -3.50 -29.75 -2.69
CA LYS A 286 -3.69 -28.34 -2.31
C LYS A 286 -3.48 -28.10 -0.81
N LYS A 287 -3.99 -29.01 0.03
CA LYS A 287 -3.85 -28.96 1.48
C LYS A 287 -2.38 -29.08 1.91
N GLU A 288 -1.62 -29.98 1.30
CA GLU A 288 -0.20 -30.13 1.59
C GLU A 288 0.62 -28.95 1.08
N TYR A 289 0.27 -28.37 -0.08
CA TYR A 289 0.87 -27.13 -0.56
C TYR A 289 0.72 -26.03 0.48
N LEU A 290 -0.51 -25.72 0.91
CA LEU A 290 -0.78 -24.65 1.87
C LEU A 290 0.01 -24.87 3.17
N LYS A 291 0.08 -26.11 3.65
CA LYS A 291 0.86 -26.45 4.84
C LYS A 291 2.37 -26.22 4.65
N ARG A 292 2.96 -26.69 3.56
CA ARG A 292 4.41 -26.61 3.32
C ARG A 292 4.87 -25.21 2.93
N ALA A 293 4.04 -24.46 2.21
CA ALA A 293 4.33 -23.10 1.79
C ALA A 293 4.22 -22.11 2.96
N SER A 294 3.43 -22.42 3.98
CA SER A 294 2.97 -21.44 4.96
C SER A 294 4.09 -20.65 5.66
N GLU A 295 5.08 -21.35 6.21
CA GLU A 295 6.18 -20.72 6.95
C GLU A 295 7.06 -19.86 6.03
N ILE A 296 7.28 -20.32 4.80
CA ILE A 296 8.07 -19.60 3.79
C ILE A 296 7.34 -18.34 3.33
N GLU A 297 6.04 -18.46 3.05
CA GLU A 297 5.19 -17.34 2.67
C GLU A 297 5.11 -16.30 3.80
N GLU A 298 5.01 -16.72 5.06
CA GLU A 298 5.00 -15.84 6.23
C GLU A 298 6.32 -15.07 6.35
N PHE A 299 7.44 -15.77 6.21
CA PHE A 299 8.77 -15.17 6.23
C PHE A 299 8.93 -14.12 5.11
N LEU A 300 8.56 -14.48 3.88
CA LEU A 300 8.61 -13.59 2.72
C LEU A 300 7.71 -12.36 2.89
N GLY A 301 6.49 -12.54 3.39
CA GLY A 301 5.59 -11.44 3.72
C GLY A 301 6.17 -10.50 4.78
N GLY A 302 6.87 -11.06 5.79
CA GLY A 302 7.62 -10.29 6.78
C GLY A 302 8.75 -9.47 6.17
N LEU A 303 9.54 -10.05 5.26
CA LEU A 303 10.57 -9.33 4.52
C LEU A 303 9.98 -8.18 3.69
N VAL A 304 8.85 -8.40 3.00
CA VAL A 304 8.18 -7.34 2.23
C VAL A 304 7.74 -6.19 3.13
N ARG A 305 7.13 -6.44 4.29
CA ARG A 305 6.75 -5.38 5.25
C ARG A 305 7.97 -4.61 5.75
N ASN A 306 9.03 -5.32 6.11
CA ASN A 306 10.26 -4.72 6.59
C ASN A 306 10.94 -3.87 5.49
N GLU A 307 10.85 -4.28 4.23
CA GLU A 307 11.36 -3.54 3.07
C GLU A 307 10.58 -2.23 2.90
N LYS A 308 9.24 -2.27 3.01
CA LYS A 308 8.39 -1.07 2.96
C LYS A 308 8.71 -0.09 4.09
N SER A 309 8.89 -0.57 5.33
CA SER A 309 9.29 0.26 6.47
C SER A 309 10.63 0.97 6.24
N LYS A 310 11.63 0.24 5.74
CA LYS A 310 12.95 0.83 5.45
C LYS A 310 12.91 1.84 4.30
N LYS A 311 12.12 1.58 3.25
CA LYS A 311 11.90 2.55 2.15
C LYS A 311 11.23 3.83 2.66
N GLN A 312 10.25 3.70 3.54
CA GLN A 312 9.64 4.87 4.19
C GLN A 312 10.67 5.63 5.01
N ALA A 313 11.43 4.95 5.86
CA ALA A 313 12.49 5.55 6.68
C ALA A 313 13.46 6.35 5.81
N LEU A 314 13.90 5.77 4.71
CA LEU A 314 14.80 6.41 3.76
C LEU A 314 14.18 7.69 3.16
N SER A 315 12.92 7.64 2.72
CA SER A 315 12.21 8.81 2.20
C SER A 315 12.05 9.94 3.24
N VAL A 316 11.75 9.61 4.49
CA VAL A 316 11.66 10.59 5.59
C VAL A 316 13.02 11.25 5.84
N LEU A 317 14.09 10.45 5.90
CA LEU A 317 15.44 10.96 6.12
C LEU A 317 15.92 11.84 4.96
N GLU A 318 15.63 11.47 3.71
CA GLU A 318 15.96 12.27 2.53
C GLU A 318 15.26 13.64 2.55
N SER A 319 13.98 13.67 2.94
CA SER A 319 13.22 14.91 3.12
C SER A 319 13.85 15.83 4.17
N LEU A 320 14.22 15.26 5.34
CA LEU A 320 14.91 16.01 6.39
C LEU A 320 16.28 16.55 5.94
N ILE A 321 17.03 15.76 5.16
CA ILE A 321 18.32 16.20 4.61
C ILE A 321 18.12 17.37 3.65
N ALA A 322 17.12 17.31 2.77
CA ALA A 322 16.80 18.40 1.86
C ALA A 322 16.41 19.69 2.62
N ASP A 323 15.61 19.54 3.67
CA ASP A 323 15.22 20.65 4.54
C ASP A 323 16.40 21.26 5.30
N LEU A 324 17.33 20.44 5.78
CA LEU A 324 18.57 20.89 6.42
C LEU A 324 19.47 21.63 5.43
N ASP A 325 19.57 21.13 4.20
CA ASP A 325 20.35 21.79 3.14
C ASP A 325 19.78 23.16 2.82
N SER A 326 18.45 23.28 2.70
CA SER A 326 17.80 24.58 2.46
C SER A 326 18.12 25.63 3.53
N ARG A 327 18.38 25.21 4.77
CA ARG A 327 18.73 26.09 5.89
C ARG A 327 20.23 26.43 5.89
N LEU A 328 21.08 25.42 5.73
CA LEU A 328 22.54 25.61 5.70
C LEU A 328 23.00 26.43 4.48
N PHE A 329 22.28 26.40 3.37
CA PHE A 329 22.56 27.26 2.21
C PHE A 329 22.14 28.73 2.41
N ARG A 330 21.22 29.03 3.34
CA ARG A 330 20.76 30.40 3.62
C ARG A 330 21.68 31.16 4.58
N SER A 331 22.62 30.47 5.23
CA SER A 331 23.51 31.04 6.24
C SER A 331 24.95 31.28 5.77
N GLY A 332 25.29 30.90 4.54
CA GLY A 332 26.58 31.19 3.89
C GLY A 332 26.47 32.31 2.87
#